data_AF-A0A1F8YGS7-F1
#
_entry.id   AF-A0A1F8YGS7-F1
#
_cell.length_a   1.000
_cell.length_b   1.000
_cell.length_c   1.000
_cell.angle_alpha   90.00
_cell.angle_beta   90.00
_cell.angle_gamma   90.00
#
_symmetry.space_group_name_H-M   'P 1'
#
loop_
_entity.id
_entity.type
_entity.pdbx_description
1 polymer ?
#
loop_
_entity_poly.entity_id
_entity_poly.type
_entity_poly.pdbx_seq_one_letter_code
_entity_poly.pdbx_strand_id
1 'polypeptide(L)'
;MELRYGAVETGARTIDVRGVRYRLREVLSRWMMDVPEIMTLDGGTLGEDRHWIRFIDKEDRTYVVFEFDGEFEILSEMRVDSLEWEGEDFFGSRWR
;
A
#
# COMPACT_ATOMS: atom_id res chain seq x y z
N MET A 1 1.86 1.75 12.15
CA MET A 1 1.78 2.02 10.70
C MET A 1 1.88 3.52 10.39
N GLU A 2 1.06 4.40 10.96
CA GLU A 2 1.11 5.85 10.66
C GLU A 2 2.39 6.57 11.09
N LEU A 3 3.00 6.18 12.22
CA LEU A 3 4.28 6.74 12.67
C LEU A 3 5.42 6.56 11.64
N ARG A 4 5.33 5.51 10.81
CA ARG A 4 6.38 5.14 9.85
C ARG A 4 6.09 5.62 8.43
N TYR A 5 4.83 5.58 8.01
CA TYR A 5 4.41 5.84 6.63
C TYR A 5 3.52 7.09 6.48
N GLY A 6 3.26 7.81 7.57
CA GLY A 6 2.26 8.87 7.61
C GLY A 6 0.83 8.34 7.70
N ALA A 7 -0.11 9.27 7.92
CA ALA A 7 -1.54 8.97 7.96
C ALA A 7 -2.02 8.33 6.65
N VAL A 8 -3.07 7.53 6.73
CA VAL A 8 -3.61 6.81 5.55
C VAL A 8 -4.02 7.81 4.45
N GLU A 9 -3.70 7.47 3.20
CA GLU A 9 -3.99 8.28 1.99
C GLU A 9 -3.23 9.61 1.89
N THR A 10 -2.23 9.86 2.75
CA THR A 10 -1.42 11.09 2.73
C THR A 10 -0.10 10.95 1.96
N GLY A 11 0.31 9.73 1.65
CA GLY A 11 1.45 9.46 0.78
C GLY A 11 1.18 9.74 -0.70
N ALA A 12 2.14 9.41 -1.55
CA ALA A 12 2.06 9.65 -2.98
C ALA A 12 1.24 8.57 -3.72
N ARG A 13 0.61 8.94 -4.83
CA ARG A 13 -0.09 8.01 -5.75
C ARG A 13 0.84 7.44 -6.85
N THR A 14 2.07 7.94 -6.89
CA THR A 14 3.14 7.49 -7.78
C THR A 14 4.45 7.48 -7.01
N ILE A 15 5.35 6.58 -7.38
CA ILE A 15 6.68 6.46 -6.78
C ILE A 15 7.74 6.35 -7.87
N ASP A 16 8.88 6.98 -7.62
CA ASP A 16 10.04 6.94 -8.50
C ASP A 16 11.00 5.84 -7.99
N VAL A 17 11.17 4.79 -8.79
CA VAL A 17 12.03 3.63 -8.47
C VAL A 17 13.14 3.57 -9.53
N ARG A 18 14.40 3.72 -9.10
CA ARG A 18 15.59 3.77 -9.98
C ARG A 18 15.44 4.71 -11.19
N GLY A 19 14.83 5.88 -10.96
CA GLY A 19 14.62 6.92 -11.98
C GLY A 19 13.43 6.70 -12.92
N VAL A 20 12.62 5.66 -12.68
CA VAL A 20 11.38 5.41 -13.43
C VAL A 20 10.18 5.66 -12.51
N ARG A 21 9.23 6.47 -12.98
CA ARG A 21 7.99 6.75 -12.25
C ARG A 21 6.95 5.66 -12.52
N TYR A 22 6.42 5.09 -11.46
CA TYR A 22 5.34 4.11 -11.48
C TYR A 22 4.12 4.64 -10.74
N ARG A 23 2.92 4.36 -11.25
CA ARG A 23 1.71 4.35 -10.42
C ARG A 23 1.78 3.16 -9.47
N LEU A 24 1.19 3.32 -8.28
CA LEU A 24 1.15 2.23 -7.28
C LEU A 24 0.59 0.92 -7.86
N ARG A 25 -0.41 1.03 -8.74
CA ARG A 25 -1.02 -0.11 -9.41
C ARG A 25 -0.03 -0.86 -10.31
N GLU A 26 0.83 -0.14 -11.03
CA GLU A 26 1.86 -0.73 -11.90
C GLU A 26 2.93 -1.46 -11.08
N VAL A 27 3.19 -1.02 -9.85
CA VAL A 27 4.06 -1.73 -8.91
C VAL A 27 3.41 -3.04 -8.47
N LEU A 28 2.14 -3.02 -8.04
CA LEU A 28 1.42 -4.24 -7.65
C LEU A 28 1.30 -5.25 -8.80
N SER A 29 1.16 -4.80 -10.05
CA SER A 29 1.12 -5.69 -11.22
C SER A 29 2.39 -6.55 -11.33
N ARG A 30 3.56 -6.07 -10.86
CA ARG A 30 4.81 -6.85 -10.87
C ARG A 30 4.78 -8.06 -9.94
N TRP A 31 3.92 -8.02 -8.91
CA TRP A 31 3.68 -9.14 -8.00
C TRP A 31 2.38 -9.89 -8.33
N MET A 32 1.80 -9.66 -9.52
CA MET A 32 0.51 -10.24 -9.95
C MET A 32 -0.65 -9.87 -9.01
N MET A 33 -0.58 -8.71 -8.36
CA MET A 33 -1.58 -8.22 -7.40
C MET A 33 -2.47 -7.11 -7.96
N ASP A 34 -2.43 -6.88 -9.27
CA ASP A 34 -3.40 -6.00 -9.94
C ASP A 34 -4.73 -6.74 -10.18
N VAL A 35 -5.45 -6.97 -9.09
CA VAL A 35 -6.74 -7.67 -9.07
C VAL A 35 -7.80 -6.80 -8.39
N PRO A 36 -9.11 -7.00 -8.67
CA PRO A 36 -10.20 -6.17 -8.13
C PRO A 36 -10.26 -6.12 -6.59
N GLU A 37 -9.75 -7.14 -5.92
CA GLU A 37 -9.74 -7.32 -4.48
C GLU A 37 -8.68 -6.44 -3.81
N ILE A 38 -7.67 -5.98 -4.56
CA ILE A 38 -6.62 -5.10 -4.07
C ILE A 38 -6.92 -3.65 -4.42
N MET A 39 -6.81 -2.77 -3.44
CA MET A 39 -7.03 -1.34 -3.62
C MET A 39 -5.85 -0.52 -3.11
N THR A 40 -5.13 0.11 -4.04
CA THR A 40 -4.03 1.01 -3.70
C THR A 40 -4.51 2.23 -2.93
N LEU A 41 -3.83 2.57 -1.85
CA LEU A 41 -4.06 3.78 -1.07
C LEU A 41 -2.96 4.78 -1.42
N ASP A 42 -1.79 4.64 -0.81
CA ASP A 42 -0.68 5.56 -0.99
C ASP A 42 0.66 4.82 -0.93
N GLY A 43 1.74 5.53 -1.21
CA GLY A 43 3.09 4.98 -1.19
C GLY A 43 4.14 6.07 -1.04
N GLY A 44 5.39 5.65 -0.99
CA GLY A 44 6.51 6.57 -0.90
C GLY A 44 7.85 5.89 -0.83
N THR A 45 8.85 6.67 -0.41
CA THR A 45 10.24 6.25 -0.34
C THR A 45 10.77 6.55 1.06
N LEU A 46 11.40 5.56 1.71
CA LEU A 46 12.01 5.67 3.04
C LEU A 46 13.51 5.94 2.98
N GLY A 47 14.15 5.77 1.82
CA GLY A 47 15.58 5.94 1.59
C GLY A 47 15.94 5.69 0.13
N GLU A 48 17.23 5.71 -0.22
CA GLU A 48 17.69 5.71 -1.63
C GLU A 48 17.20 4.51 -2.46
N ASP A 49 17.09 3.32 -1.86
CA ASP A 49 16.63 2.09 -2.52
C ASP A 49 15.58 1.35 -1.68
N ARG A 50 14.76 2.10 -0.92
CA ARG A 50 13.69 1.52 -0.10
C ARG A 50 12.40 2.27 -0.28
N HIS A 51 11.40 1.57 -0.80
CA HIS A 51 10.09 2.09 -1.13
C HIS A 51 9.02 1.39 -0.31
N TRP A 52 7.84 2.00 -0.23
CA TRP A 52 6.68 1.40 0.40
C TRP A 52 5.41 1.67 -0.39
N ILE A 53 4.47 0.74 -0.31
CA ILE A 53 3.14 0.83 -0.89
C ILE A 53 2.12 0.30 0.10
N ARG A 54 1.06 1.07 0.30
CA ARG A 54 -0.08 0.74 1.15
C ARG A 54 -1.29 0.46 0.29
N PHE A 55 -2.00 -0.60 0.62
CA PHE A 55 -3.24 -0.98 -0.04
C PHE A 55 -4.18 -1.66 0.94
N ILE A 56 -5.43 -1.83 0.52
CA ILE A 56 -6.41 -2.66 1.22
C ILE A 56 -6.49 -3.98 0.48
N ASP A 57 -6.36 -5.07 1.23
CA ASP A 57 -6.86 -6.37 0.83
C ASP A 57 -8.33 -6.45 1.24
N LYS A 58 -9.24 -6.44 0.26
CA LYS A 58 -10.69 -6.44 0.53
C LYS A 58 -11.20 -7.80 0.97
N GLU A 59 -10.53 -8.88 0.60
CA GLU A 59 -10.93 -10.23 0.98
C GLU A 59 -10.71 -10.42 2.48
N ASP A 60 -9.51 -10.07 2.93
CA ASP A 60 -9.14 -10.14 4.35
C ASP A 60 -9.62 -8.94 5.16
N ARG A 61 -10.07 -7.86 4.50
CA ARG A 61 -10.37 -6.55 5.13
C ARG A 61 -9.19 -6.06 5.97
N THR A 62 -8.01 -6.04 5.38
CA THR A 62 -6.80 -5.59 6.07
C THR A 62 -6.11 -4.46 5.33
N TYR A 63 -5.53 -3.55 6.09
CA TYR A 63 -4.53 -2.62 5.61
C TYR A 63 -3.20 -3.35 5.48
N VAL A 64 -2.59 -3.30 4.32
CA VAL A 64 -1.31 -3.94 4.04
C VAL A 64 -0.31 -2.87 3.61
N VAL A 65 0.92 -2.96 4.12
CA VAL A 65 2.08 -2.22 3.60
C VAL A 65 3.15 -3.20 3.21
N PHE A 66 3.60 -3.10 1.95
CA PHE A 66 4.86 -3.69 1.54
C PHE A 66 5.96 -2.64 1.56
N GLU A 67 7.11 -3.00 2.13
CA GLU A 67 8.38 -2.34 1.84
C GLU A 67 9.14 -3.18 0.81
N PHE A 68 9.77 -2.54 -0.17
CA PHE A 68 10.48 -3.22 -1.25
C PHE A 68 11.67 -2.38 -1.74
N ASP A 69 12.60 -3.03 -2.45
CA ASP A 69 13.79 -2.39 -3.02
C ASP A 69 13.63 -1.98 -4.49
N GLY A 70 14.69 -1.46 -5.11
CA GLY A 70 14.69 -1.07 -6.52
C GLY A 70 14.59 -2.23 -7.52
N GLU A 71 14.68 -3.48 -7.06
CA GLU A 71 14.47 -4.70 -7.87
C GLU A 71 13.07 -5.29 -7.69
N PHE A 72 12.22 -4.62 -6.89
CA PHE A 72 10.89 -5.06 -6.51
C PHE A 72 10.91 -6.34 -5.65
N GLU A 73 12.01 -6.61 -4.94
CA GLU A 73 12.03 -7.63 -3.90
C GLU A 73 11.30 -7.10 -2.66
N ILE A 74 10.34 -7.89 -2.15
CA ILE A 74 9.60 -7.52 -0.93
C ILE A 74 10.51 -7.74 0.27
N LEU A 75 10.84 -6.65 0.96
CA LEU A 75 11.72 -6.63 2.13
C LEU A 75 10.94 -6.84 3.44
N SER A 76 9.68 -6.41 3.47
CA SER A 76 8.82 -6.51 4.65
C SER A 76 7.35 -6.40 4.25
N GLU A 77 6.51 -7.14 4.96
CA GLU A 77 5.06 -7.01 4.96
C GLU A 77 4.59 -6.59 6.36
N MET A 78 3.66 -5.64 6.41
CA MET A 78 2.90 -5.30 7.62
C MET A 78 1.42 -5.37 7.29
N ARG A 79 0.65 -6.10 8.10
CA ARG A 79 -0.82 -6.20 8.00
C ARG A 79 -1.45 -5.65 9.28
N VAL A 80 -2.53 -4.89 9.14
CA VAL A 80 -3.35 -4.41 10.26
C VAL A 80 -4.80 -4.64 9.92
N ASP A 81 -5.53 -5.28 10.84
CA ASP A 81 -6.96 -5.49 10.70
C ASP A 81 -7.69 -4.14 10.64
N SER A 82 -8.55 -3.99 9.64
CA SER A 82 -9.23 -2.72 9.40
C SER A 82 -10.35 -2.44 10.41
N LEU A 83 -10.89 -3.48 11.06
CA LEU A 83 -11.88 -3.37 12.12
C LEU A 83 -11.24 -2.82 13.41
N GLU A 84 -9.98 -3.19 13.67
CA GLU A 84 -9.18 -2.62 14.76
C GLU A 84 -8.74 -1.17 14.50
N TRP A 85 -8.69 -0.73 13.24
CA TRP A 85 -8.23 0.61 12.88
C TRP A 85 -9.35 1.64 12.84
N GLU A 86 -10.47 1.37 12.16
CA GLU A 86 -11.47 2.41 11.85
C GLU A 86 -12.87 2.12 12.41
N GLY A 87 -13.02 1.02 13.16
CA GLY A 87 -14.28 0.59 13.76
C GLY A 87 -15.28 0.04 12.74
N GLU A 88 -16.40 -0.50 13.24
CA GLU A 88 -17.39 -1.25 12.46
C GLU A 88 -18.04 -0.47 11.29
N ASP A 89 -17.96 0.87 11.28
CA ASP A 89 -18.66 1.75 10.32
C ASP A 89 -17.83 2.10 9.06
N PHE A 90 -16.55 1.75 9.04
CA PHE A 90 -15.63 2.20 7.98
C PHE A 90 -15.91 1.57 6.61
N PHE A 91 -16.29 0.29 6.55
CA PHE A 91 -16.55 -0.36 5.26
C PHE A 91 -17.95 -0.10 4.70
N GLY A 92 -18.92 0.24 5.57
CA GLY A 92 -20.31 0.44 5.16
C GLY A 92 -20.57 1.72 4.38
N SER A 93 -19.75 2.76 4.60
CA SER A 93 -20.02 4.13 4.14
C SER A 93 -19.22 4.55 2.89
N ARG A 94 -18.06 3.95 2.61
CA ARG A 94 -17.15 4.38 1.52
C ARG A 94 -17.12 3.45 0.29
N TRP A 95 -17.78 2.29 0.35
CA TRP A 95 -17.61 1.21 -0.66
C TRP A 95 -18.93 0.66 -1.25
N ARG A 96 -20.01 1.46 -1.28
CA ARG A 96 -21.20 1.18 -2.10
C ARG A 96 -21.05 1.75 -3.53
#